data_AF-A0AAV8A3R3-F1
#
_entry.id   AF-A0AAV8A3R3-F1
#
_cell.length_a   1.000
_cell.length_b   1.000
_cell.length_c   1.000
_cell.angle_alpha   90.00
_cell.angle_beta   90.00
_cell.angle_gamma   90.00
#
_symmetry.space_group_name_H-M   'P 1'
#
loop_
_entity.id
_entity.type
_entity.pdbx_description
1 polymer ?
#
loop_
_entity_poly.entity_id
_entity_poly.type
_entity_poly.pdbx_seq_one_letter_code
_entity_poly.pdbx_strand_id
1 'polypeptide(L)'
;MSQSSSESSGSSGSSGSSRTSESSVTSKSSSESEKHKRRDKKRKSRSRHKKKEKKSEEKKVKVKEEEKKKDKKNDKKKEKKKERNKEKKKKKKKKESYSESESSLDLSSLSETSRTTTRSSDKESSESSNSSEMSGSTETSETSETSESSESTSERSTRKKKKKKTRKTKKKDKKRRKTKSKTKRKKKKKSKRYREEKTDMLIECAGWVIETGTVGADVTEFDEIKDIRIFRSKFIGHPYSLFAAKHEKFGHVLFAITKLQTKGDTEYLILAITKDGDKLVNIKKKDLELGFIGSLLFNKANIIKSIEKCDPTLAGATDLIEMEPEEAEEEIIDMENERNLHDFKCGVILVGKGYESQRDILNIRKETYDFRQLIKLLGTKVKLKNFKGYRGGLDTETDGDGTFSRYTTYRNYGIMYHIITYLPYDKNDKEQVPRKRHIGNDIVIIAFIEKDAKYDPRTLISHQHHVLIAIQPQHPENEPDVTTYKVQVARKEYVSNFKPYLPDPPIFKEHELMEFLKAKIVSAERATKNSGVYKRRMSEFKADHLEGIYEDLL
;
A
#
# COMPACT_ATOMS: atom_id res chain seq x y z
N MET A 1 19.64 -39.80 89.56
CA MET A 1 20.81 -39.25 88.85
C MET A 1 20.78 -39.82 87.43
N SER A 2 21.10 -38.96 86.48
CA SER A 2 21.11 -39.16 85.03
C SER A 2 21.81 -40.44 84.57
N GLN A 3 21.20 -41.11 83.60
CA GLN A 3 21.77 -41.71 82.38
C GLN A 3 20.82 -42.81 81.89
N SER A 4 20.49 -42.83 80.60
CA SER A 4 20.24 -44.11 79.93
C SER A 4 20.49 -44.01 78.43
N SER A 5 21.33 -44.94 78.03
CA SER A 5 21.92 -45.19 76.74
C SER A 5 20.99 -46.00 75.85
N SER A 6 21.21 -45.88 74.54
CA SER A 6 20.78 -46.81 73.50
C SER A 6 21.29 -48.23 73.72
N GLU A 7 20.50 -49.27 73.40
CA GLU A 7 20.96 -50.43 72.60
C GLU A 7 19.86 -51.45 72.23
N SER A 8 19.98 -51.90 70.97
CA SER A 8 19.74 -53.23 70.35
C SER A 8 18.63 -54.21 70.79
N SER A 9 17.85 -54.60 69.77
CA SER A 9 17.38 -55.94 69.35
C SER A 9 17.56 -57.18 70.26
N GLY A 10 16.47 -57.96 70.38
CA GLY A 10 16.51 -59.39 70.73
C GLY A 10 15.11 -60.03 70.73
N SER A 11 14.87 -60.96 69.80
CA SER A 11 13.83 -62.02 69.81
C SER A 11 14.12 -63.02 70.95
N SER A 12 13.29 -63.95 71.46
CA SER A 12 12.17 -64.77 70.98
C SER A 12 11.74 -65.72 72.12
N GLY A 13 10.45 -66.12 72.17
CA GLY A 13 9.94 -67.35 72.83
C GLY A 13 9.79 -67.28 74.36
N SER A 14 8.86 -67.97 75.04
CA SER A 14 7.76 -68.89 74.68
C SER A 14 6.88 -69.11 75.93
N SER A 15 5.66 -69.66 75.73
CA SER A 15 4.89 -70.56 76.64
C SER A 15 4.56 -70.11 78.08
N GLY A 16 3.32 -70.10 78.56
CA GLY A 16 2.37 -71.23 78.67
C GLY A 16 2.30 -71.69 80.16
N SER A 17 1.27 -71.35 80.93
CA SER A 17 0.06 -72.16 81.25
C SER A 17 0.25 -73.34 82.24
N SER A 18 -0.46 -73.33 83.37
CA SER A 18 -1.01 -74.53 84.08
C SER A 18 -1.92 -74.08 85.26
N ARG A 19 -3.24 -74.36 85.27
CA ARG A 19 -3.97 -75.60 85.74
C ARG A 19 -4.08 -75.64 87.28
N THR A 20 -5.15 -76.05 87.98
CA THR A 20 -6.34 -76.91 87.73
C THR A 20 -7.26 -76.87 88.97
N SER A 21 -8.59 -76.88 88.79
CA SER A 21 -9.58 -77.54 89.69
C SER A 21 -10.91 -77.80 88.96
N GLU A 22 -11.35 -79.06 89.05
CA GLU A 22 -12.70 -79.68 89.00
C GLU A 22 -13.80 -79.35 87.95
N SER A 23 -14.37 -80.46 87.44
CA SER A 23 -15.52 -80.73 86.54
C SER A 23 -16.89 -80.68 87.27
N SER A 24 -18.12 -80.59 86.70
CA SER A 24 -18.71 -80.56 85.34
C SER A 24 -20.26 -80.40 85.40
N VAL A 25 -20.88 -79.73 84.39
CA VAL A 25 -22.21 -80.03 83.69
C VAL A 25 -23.55 -79.69 84.45
N THR A 26 -24.65 -79.05 83.94
CA THR A 26 -25.17 -78.64 82.60
C THR A 26 -26.44 -77.72 82.60
N SER A 27 -26.52 -76.82 81.57
CA SER A 27 -27.62 -76.33 80.67
C SER A 27 -29.12 -76.17 81.06
N LYS A 28 -29.69 -74.93 80.93
CA LYS A 28 -31.03 -74.63 80.31
C LYS A 28 -31.47 -73.15 80.11
N SER A 29 -30.63 -72.11 80.25
CA SER A 29 -31.04 -70.69 80.14
C SER A 29 -30.49 -69.94 78.92
N SER A 30 -31.29 -69.04 78.36
CA SER A 30 -30.98 -68.04 77.33
C SER A 30 -31.24 -68.37 75.84
N SER A 31 -32.25 -69.20 75.56
CA SER A 31 -32.98 -69.20 74.27
C SER A 31 -33.62 -67.84 73.92
N GLU A 32 -33.74 -66.91 74.88
CA GLU A 32 -34.07 -65.50 74.65
C GLU A 32 -32.94 -64.71 73.96
N SER A 33 -31.67 -65.12 74.14
CA SER A 33 -30.53 -64.48 73.49
C SER A 33 -30.59 -64.59 71.96
N GLU A 34 -31.17 -65.67 71.43
CA GLU A 34 -31.27 -65.89 69.98
C GLU A 34 -32.35 -65.06 69.29
N LYS A 35 -33.48 -64.79 69.95
CA LYS A 35 -34.52 -63.88 69.42
C LYS A 35 -34.01 -62.44 69.36
N HIS A 36 -33.18 -62.04 70.32
CA HIS A 36 -32.46 -60.77 70.29
C HIS A 36 -31.50 -60.71 69.07
N LYS A 37 -30.71 -61.77 68.84
CA LYS A 37 -29.82 -61.88 67.67
C LYS A 37 -30.54 -61.73 66.33
N ARG A 38 -31.78 -62.24 66.21
CA ARG A 38 -32.57 -62.13 64.96
C ARG A 38 -33.11 -60.71 64.72
N ARG A 39 -33.57 -60.01 65.77
CA ARG A 39 -33.95 -58.59 65.69
C ARG A 39 -32.73 -57.70 65.34
N ASP A 40 -31.56 -58.04 65.85
CA ASP A 40 -30.29 -57.39 65.48
C ASP A 40 -29.91 -57.62 64.02
N LYS A 41 -30.14 -58.81 63.46
CA LYS A 41 -29.95 -59.07 62.02
C LYS A 41 -30.84 -58.18 61.14
N LYS A 42 -32.10 -57.98 61.52
CA LYS A 42 -33.04 -57.12 60.75
C LYS A 42 -32.67 -55.63 60.88
N ARG A 43 -32.23 -55.16 62.05
CA ARG A 43 -31.61 -53.83 62.23
C ARG A 43 -30.34 -53.66 61.39
N LYS A 44 -29.46 -54.66 61.35
CA LYS A 44 -28.26 -54.68 60.51
C LYS A 44 -28.59 -54.61 59.01
N SER A 45 -29.69 -55.21 58.56
CA SER A 45 -30.12 -55.13 57.16
C SER A 45 -30.60 -53.73 56.75
N ARG A 46 -31.41 -53.06 57.60
CA ARG A 46 -31.84 -51.67 57.38
C ARG A 46 -30.66 -50.69 57.46
N SER A 47 -29.71 -50.94 58.36
CA SER A 47 -28.43 -50.22 58.42
C SER A 47 -27.62 -50.38 57.12
N ARG A 48 -27.58 -51.58 56.54
CA ARG A 48 -26.94 -51.82 55.23
C ARG A 48 -27.62 -51.06 54.10
N HIS A 49 -28.95 -50.92 54.13
CA HIS A 49 -29.67 -50.17 53.10
C HIS A 49 -29.38 -48.66 53.19
N LYS A 50 -29.41 -48.08 54.40
CA LYS A 50 -28.95 -46.70 54.65
C LYS A 50 -27.49 -46.49 54.26
N LYS A 51 -26.63 -47.49 54.47
CA LYS A 51 -25.21 -47.44 54.06
C LYS A 51 -25.05 -47.49 52.54
N LYS A 52 -25.94 -48.16 51.80
CA LYS A 52 -25.97 -48.13 50.33
C LYS A 52 -26.44 -46.77 49.80
N GLU A 53 -27.44 -46.18 50.44
CA GLU A 53 -27.97 -44.86 50.08
C GLU A 53 -26.92 -43.76 50.30
N LYS A 54 -26.24 -43.79 51.45
CA LYS A 54 -25.10 -42.91 51.74
C LYS A 54 -23.95 -43.06 50.73
N LYS A 55 -23.65 -44.28 50.29
CA LYS A 55 -22.69 -44.53 49.19
C LYS A 55 -23.15 -43.96 47.85
N SER A 56 -24.46 -43.86 47.60
CA SER A 56 -24.99 -43.27 46.37
C SER A 56 -24.87 -41.74 46.38
N GLU A 57 -25.06 -41.11 47.53
CA GLU A 57 -24.82 -39.67 47.73
C GLU A 57 -23.33 -39.33 47.62
N GLU A 58 -22.46 -40.13 48.22
CA GLU A 58 -20.99 -39.98 48.07
C GLU A 58 -20.57 -40.06 46.59
N LYS A 59 -21.18 -40.95 45.80
CA LYS A 59 -20.93 -41.01 44.35
C LYS A 59 -21.40 -39.73 43.64
N LYS A 60 -22.56 -39.16 43.99
CA LYS A 60 -23.04 -37.89 43.40
C LYS A 60 -22.13 -36.71 43.73
N VAL A 61 -21.60 -36.65 44.96
CA VAL A 61 -20.61 -35.62 45.35
C VAL A 61 -19.35 -35.75 44.53
N LYS A 62 -18.87 -36.99 44.31
CA LYS A 62 -17.65 -37.26 43.53
C LYS A 62 -17.80 -36.84 42.05
N VAL A 63 -18.97 -37.04 41.45
CA VAL A 63 -19.28 -36.58 40.08
C VAL A 63 -19.26 -35.05 39.98
N LYS A 64 -19.88 -34.35 40.95
CA LYS A 64 -19.84 -32.88 41.00
C LYS A 64 -18.42 -32.32 41.19
N GLU A 65 -17.58 -33.04 41.91
CA GLU A 65 -16.18 -32.66 42.10
C GLU A 65 -15.34 -32.86 40.83
N GLU A 66 -15.64 -33.89 40.02
CA GLU A 66 -15.05 -34.08 38.69
C GLU A 66 -15.50 -33.03 37.67
N GLU A 67 -16.77 -32.60 37.70
CA GLU A 67 -17.25 -31.48 36.87
C GLU A 67 -16.54 -30.18 37.22
N LYS A 68 -16.39 -29.84 38.51
CA LYS A 68 -15.60 -28.67 38.94
C LYS A 68 -14.13 -28.74 38.51
N LYS A 69 -13.55 -29.94 38.38
CA LYS A 69 -12.20 -30.13 37.84
C LYS A 69 -12.17 -29.94 36.31
N LYS A 70 -13.22 -30.30 35.58
CA LYS A 70 -13.34 -30.03 34.14
C LYS A 70 -13.49 -28.53 33.87
N ASP A 71 -14.28 -27.81 34.66
CA ASP A 71 -14.46 -26.36 34.49
C ASP A 71 -13.16 -25.59 34.76
N LYS A 72 -12.44 -25.93 35.83
CA LYS A 72 -11.09 -25.39 36.09
C LYS A 72 -10.09 -25.70 34.96
N LYS A 73 -10.24 -26.82 34.25
CA LYS A 73 -9.39 -27.19 33.11
C LYS A 73 -9.75 -26.38 31.85
N ASN A 74 -11.02 -26.04 31.67
CA ASN A 74 -11.49 -25.17 30.59
C ASN A 74 -11.08 -23.70 30.80
N ASP A 75 -11.13 -23.19 32.03
CA ASP A 75 -10.67 -21.83 32.34
C ASP A 75 -9.16 -21.69 32.11
N LYS A 76 -8.36 -22.69 32.50
CA LYS A 76 -6.92 -22.74 32.16
C LYS A 76 -6.64 -22.82 30.65
N LYS A 77 -7.51 -23.46 29.87
CA LYS A 77 -7.37 -23.50 28.40
C LYS A 77 -7.70 -22.13 27.77
N LYS A 78 -8.69 -21.40 28.28
CA LYS A 78 -9.02 -20.03 27.85
C LYS A 78 -7.92 -19.04 28.22
N GLU A 79 -7.30 -19.20 29.38
CA GLU A 79 -6.17 -18.38 29.83
C GLU A 79 -4.93 -18.58 28.92
N LYS A 80 -4.62 -19.83 28.53
CA LYS A 80 -3.57 -20.14 27.52
C LYS A 80 -3.88 -19.61 26.12
N LYS A 81 -5.13 -19.59 25.68
CA LYS A 81 -5.55 -19.01 24.38
C LYS A 81 -5.36 -17.48 24.38
N LYS A 82 -5.60 -16.79 25.51
CA LYS A 82 -5.33 -15.35 25.66
C LYS A 82 -3.83 -15.01 25.70
N GLU A 83 -3.00 -15.89 26.23
CA GLU A 83 -1.54 -15.71 26.24
C GLU A 83 -0.90 -15.90 24.86
N ARG A 84 -1.30 -16.92 24.08
CA ARG A 84 -0.84 -17.08 22.69
C ARG A 84 -1.26 -15.88 21.80
N ASN A 85 -2.43 -15.30 22.00
CA ASN A 85 -2.83 -14.07 21.29
C ASN A 85 -2.02 -12.83 21.72
N LYS A 86 -1.58 -12.74 22.99
CA LYS A 86 -0.60 -11.73 23.45
C LYS A 86 0.77 -11.90 22.77
N GLU A 87 1.14 -13.13 22.41
CA GLU A 87 2.42 -13.47 21.76
C GLU A 87 2.40 -13.24 20.23
N LYS A 88 1.28 -13.56 19.57
CA LYS A 88 1.04 -13.19 18.15
C LYS A 88 1.05 -11.66 17.94
N LYS A 89 0.44 -10.87 18.83
CA LYS A 89 0.53 -9.39 18.79
C LYS A 89 1.93 -8.83 19.09
N LYS A 90 2.73 -9.54 19.90
CA LYS A 90 4.15 -9.18 20.13
C LYS A 90 5.04 -9.49 18.92
N LYS A 91 4.77 -10.56 18.17
CA LYS A 91 5.45 -10.84 16.89
C LYS A 91 5.06 -9.84 15.79
N LYS A 92 3.79 -9.39 15.73
CA LYS A 92 3.34 -8.29 14.86
C LYS A 92 4.11 -6.98 15.10
N LYS A 93 4.32 -6.57 16.37
CA LYS A 93 5.19 -5.45 16.78
C LYS A 93 6.68 -5.63 16.46
N LYS A 94 7.16 -6.86 16.21
CA LYS A 94 8.56 -7.16 15.89
C LYS A 94 8.82 -7.27 14.38
N LYS A 95 7.77 -7.52 13.59
CA LYS A 95 7.81 -7.46 12.12
C LYS A 95 7.71 -6.01 11.62
N GLU A 96 6.90 -5.16 12.27
CA GLU A 96 6.92 -3.70 12.03
C GLU A 96 8.29 -3.07 12.38
N SER A 97 8.97 -3.53 13.44
CA SER A 97 10.33 -3.06 13.74
C SER A 97 11.41 -3.56 12.74
N TYR A 98 11.15 -4.67 12.02
CA TYR A 98 12.04 -5.16 10.94
C TYR A 98 11.85 -4.37 9.64
N SER A 99 10.66 -3.77 9.43
CA SER A 99 10.39 -2.86 8.32
C SER A 99 11.17 -1.53 8.41
N GLU A 100 11.74 -1.20 9.57
CA GLU A 100 12.60 -0.04 9.77
C GLU A 100 14.12 -0.34 9.66
N SER A 101 14.56 -1.60 9.82
CA SER A 101 15.99 -1.95 9.84
C SER A 101 16.58 -2.42 8.49
N GLU A 102 15.79 -3.00 7.58
CA GLU A 102 16.27 -3.46 6.25
C GLU A 102 16.15 -2.42 5.12
N SER A 103 16.18 -1.14 5.48
CA SER A 103 16.47 -0.04 4.55
C SER A 103 17.94 0.00 4.10
N SER A 104 18.72 -1.09 4.27
CA SER A 104 20.19 -1.03 4.18
C SER A 104 20.94 -2.16 3.44
N LEU A 105 20.30 -3.18 2.84
CA LEU A 105 21.04 -4.22 2.10
C LEU A 105 20.77 -4.21 0.57
N ASP A 106 21.70 -3.54 -0.10
CA ASP A 106 22.29 -3.71 -1.45
C ASP A 106 21.41 -4.21 -2.64
N LEU A 107 21.12 -3.30 -3.58
CA LEU A 107 20.58 -3.58 -4.93
C LEU A 107 21.56 -3.16 -6.04
N SER A 108 22.87 -3.23 -5.81
CA SER A 108 23.88 -2.91 -6.84
C SER A 108 24.06 -3.97 -7.95
N SER A 109 23.47 -5.17 -7.85
CA SER A 109 23.84 -6.30 -8.71
C SER A 109 23.05 -6.52 -10.01
N LEU A 110 22.30 -5.53 -10.53
CA LEU A 110 21.59 -5.67 -11.81
C LEU A 110 21.97 -4.65 -12.91
N SER A 111 23.17 -4.05 -12.85
CA SER A 111 23.62 -3.14 -13.91
C SER A 111 24.86 -3.58 -14.71
N GLU A 112 25.38 -4.79 -14.50
CA GLU A 112 26.50 -5.31 -15.30
C GLU A 112 26.03 -6.38 -16.28
N THR A 113 25.72 -5.96 -17.51
CA THR A 113 25.90 -6.75 -18.74
C THR A 113 25.49 -5.89 -19.93
N SER A 114 26.40 -5.02 -20.37
CA SER A 114 26.54 -4.60 -21.77
C SER A 114 27.67 -3.57 -21.86
N ARG A 115 28.91 -4.05 -21.94
CA ARG A 115 30.02 -3.33 -22.57
C ARG A 115 31.24 -4.23 -22.68
N THR A 116 31.36 -4.90 -23.83
CA THR A 116 32.66 -5.27 -24.39
C THR A 116 32.67 -5.01 -25.89
N THR A 117 33.65 -4.17 -26.25
CA THR A 117 34.49 -4.22 -27.46
C THR A 117 33.88 -3.96 -28.84
N THR A 118 34.23 -2.81 -29.43
CA THR A 118 35.17 -2.65 -30.56
C THR A 118 35.22 -1.14 -30.89
N ARG A 119 36.34 -0.44 -30.72
CA ARG A 119 37.60 -0.39 -31.48
C ARG A 119 37.68 0.96 -32.22
N SER A 120 38.58 1.78 -31.70
CA SER A 120 39.37 2.86 -32.30
C SER A 120 39.25 3.15 -33.80
N SER A 121 39.15 4.43 -34.14
CA SER A 121 40.02 5.10 -35.13
C SER A 121 39.86 6.63 -35.11
N ASP A 122 40.98 7.27 -34.77
CA ASP A 122 41.56 8.53 -35.22
C ASP A 122 40.83 9.31 -36.34
N LYS A 123 40.73 10.64 -36.18
CA LYS A 123 41.59 11.62 -36.89
C LYS A 123 41.26 13.08 -36.56
N GLU A 124 42.32 13.81 -36.25
CA GLU A 124 42.41 15.26 -36.17
C GLU A 124 42.38 15.95 -37.54
N SER A 125 42.08 17.25 -37.48
CA SER A 125 42.57 18.35 -38.33
C SER A 125 42.00 18.51 -39.74
N SER A 126 41.42 19.69 -40.00
CA SER A 126 42.10 20.74 -40.76
C SER A 126 41.21 21.98 -40.92
N GLU A 127 41.83 23.13 -40.68
CA GLU A 127 41.32 24.47 -40.90
C GLU A 127 41.45 24.91 -42.37
N SER A 128 40.73 25.99 -42.65
CA SER A 128 40.99 27.06 -43.61
C SER A 128 40.40 26.94 -45.02
N SER A 129 39.52 27.90 -45.35
CA SER A 129 39.90 28.96 -46.28
C SER A 129 38.87 30.10 -46.29
N ASN A 130 39.45 31.30 -46.30
CA ASN A 130 38.85 32.63 -46.29
C ASN A 130 38.03 32.96 -47.55
N SER A 131 37.05 33.86 -47.41
CA SER A 131 37.09 35.21 -48.02
C SER A 131 35.75 35.93 -47.87
N SER A 132 35.77 37.06 -47.16
CA SER A 132 34.74 38.09 -47.21
C SER A 132 35.39 39.45 -47.00
N GLU A 133 35.24 40.35 -47.97
CA GLU A 133 35.34 41.82 -47.85
C GLU A 133 34.78 42.35 -49.19
N MET A 134 33.65 43.09 -49.30
CA MET A 134 33.29 44.41 -48.75
C MET A 134 34.43 45.42 -48.91
N SER A 135 34.28 46.64 -49.41
CA SER A 135 33.18 47.48 -49.88
C SER A 135 33.86 48.75 -50.42
N GLY A 136 33.35 49.42 -51.45
CA GLY A 136 32.64 50.68 -51.22
C GLY A 136 33.51 51.93 -51.45
N SER A 137 32.96 52.92 -52.14
CA SER A 137 33.35 54.35 -52.20
C SER A 137 32.58 55.01 -53.36
N THR A 138 32.17 56.28 -53.36
CA THR A 138 31.81 57.27 -52.34
C THR A 138 31.06 58.40 -53.08
N GLU A 139 30.49 59.33 -52.32
CA GLU A 139 29.78 60.56 -52.69
C GLU A 139 30.62 61.50 -53.59
N THR A 140 30.10 62.50 -54.33
CA THR A 140 29.35 63.69 -53.91
C THR A 140 28.93 64.50 -55.15
N SER A 141 27.95 65.40 -55.01
CA SER A 141 28.05 66.85 -55.33
C SER A 141 26.74 67.45 -55.87
N GLU A 142 26.44 68.64 -55.34
CA GLU A 142 25.40 69.57 -55.76
C GLU A 142 25.78 70.29 -57.06
N THR A 143 24.79 70.78 -57.82
CA THR A 143 24.74 72.15 -58.36
C THR A 143 23.47 72.34 -59.20
N SER A 144 23.08 73.61 -59.32
CA SER A 144 21.80 74.16 -59.72
C SER A 144 21.75 74.66 -61.18
N GLU A 145 20.51 74.90 -61.61
CA GLU A 145 20.05 75.90 -62.60
C GLU A 145 20.02 75.63 -64.13
N THR A 146 18.80 75.85 -64.64
CA THR A 146 18.32 76.51 -65.87
C THR A 146 18.86 76.15 -67.26
N SER A 147 17.95 75.79 -68.17
CA SER A 147 17.62 76.56 -69.40
C SER A 147 16.71 75.78 -70.36
N GLU A 148 16.03 76.54 -71.21
CA GLU A 148 14.91 76.23 -72.10
C GLU A 148 15.33 75.51 -73.40
N SER A 149 14.39 74.78 -74.02
CA SER A 149 13.96 74.97 -75.43
C SER A 149 13.10 73.81 -75.95
N SER A 150 12.29 74.18 -76.95
CA SER A 150 11.40 73.45 -77.87
C SER A 150 11.86 72.04 -78.29
N GLU A 151 11.04 71.08 -78.73
CA GLU A 151 9.98 71.17 -79.73
C GLU A 151 9.22 69.83 -79.85
N SER A 152 7.99 69.92 -80.37
CA SER A 152 7.26 68.92 -81.16
C SER A 152 6.61 67.69 -80.52
N THR A 153 5.41 67.50 -81.03
CA THR A 153 4.33 66.60 -80.68
C THR A 153 4.38 65.33 -81.52
N SER A 154 4.48 64.15 -80.90
CA SER A 154 3.76 62.93 -81.35
C SER A 154 4.21 61.65 -80.62
N GLU A 155 4.21 61.57 -79.28
CA GLU A 155 4.40 60.26 -78.61
C GLU A 155 3.85 60.19 -77.16
N ARG A 156 2.78 60.96 -76.88
CA ARG A 156 2.28 61.21 -75.51
C ARG A 156 1.19 60.25 -75.00
N SER A 157 0.99 59.08 -75.61
CA SER A 157 -0.05 58.12 -75.15
C SER A 157 0.49 56.77 -74.63
N THR A 158 1.75 56.40 -74.88
CA THR A 158 2.29 55.08 -74.48
C THR A 158 3.31 55.13 -73.33
N ARG A 159 3.93 56.29 -73.03
CA ARG A 159 4.97 56.41 -71.97
C ARG A 159 4.42 56.67 -70.55
N LYS A 160 3.20 57.19 -70.40
CA LYS A 160 2.53 57.41 -69.07
C LYS A 160 1.98 56.12 -68.43
N LYS A 161 1.70 55.06 -69.21
CA LYS A 161 1.26 53.76 -68.69
C LYS A 161 2.43 52.91 -68.14
N LYS A 162 3.66 53.05 -68.67
CA LYS A 162 4.85 52.31 -68.21
C LYS A 162 5.45 52.86 -66.90
N LYS A 163 5.55 54.18 -66.69
CA LYS A 163 6.07 54.80 -65.44
C LYS A 163 5.11 54.67 -64.23
N LYS A 164 3.78 54.63 -64.45
CA LYS A 164 2.79 54.40 -63.37
C LYS A 164 2.75 52.93 -62.92
N LYS A 165 3.05 51.98 -63.82
CA LYS A 165 3.17 50.55 -63.49
C LYS A 165 4.45 50.25 -62.68
N THR A 166 5.61 50.86 -63.00
CA THR A 166 6.87 50.64 -62.27
C THR A 166 6.95 51.28 -60.88
N ARG A 167 6.29 52.44 -60.65
CA ARG A 167 6.14 53.02 -59.30
C ARG A 167 5.15 52.26 -58.42
N LYS A 168 4.09 51.67 -59.00
CA LYS A 168 3.13 50.83 -58.26
C LYS A 168 3.73 49.48 -57.86
N THR A 169 4.58 48.85 -58.68
CA THR A 169 5.28 47.60 -58.33
C THR A 169 6.34 47.82 -57.25
N LYS A 170 7.20 48.85 -57.34
CA LYS A 170 8.19 49.16 -56.29
C LYS A 170 7.54 49.51 -54.93
N LYS A 171 6.41 50.22 -54.90
CA LYS A 171 5.64 50.48 -53.65
C LYS A 171 5.01 49.18 -53.10
N LYS A 172 4.47 48.31 -53.96
CA LYS A 172 3.91 47.00 -53.56
C LYS A 172 5.00 46.09 -52.96
N ASP A 173 6.19 46.05 -53.54
CA ASP A 173 7.30 45.22 -53.06
C ASP A 173 7.91 45.73 -51.75
N LYS A 174 8.03 47.04 -51.56
CA LYS A 174 8.46 47.62 -50.27
C LYS A 174 7.43 47.35 -49.17
N LYS A 175 6.12 47.39 -49.50
CA LYS A 175 5.03 47.02 -48.57
C LYS A 175 5.06 45.51 -48.25
N ARG A 176 5.28 44.65 -49.25
CA ARG A 176 5.45 43.18 -49.10
C ARG A 176 6.67 42.80 -48.27
N ARG A 177 7.81 43.49 -48.43
CA ARG A 177 9.02 43.24 -47.62
C ARG A 177 8.82 43.68 -46.17
N LYS A 178 8.15 44.83 -45.93
CA LYS A 178 7.77 45.27 -44.58
C LYS A 178 6.77 44.33 -43.91
N THR A 179 5.78 43.81 -44.64
CA THR A 179 4.85 42.82 -44.08
C THR A 179 5.54 41.48 -43.83
N LYS A 180 6.35 40.94 -44.76
CA LYS A 180 7.13 39.71 -44.53
C LYS A 180 8.10 39.84 -43.34
N SER A 181 8.76 40.99 -43.16
CA SER A 181 9.61 41.28 -42.00
C SER A 181 8.81 41.34 -40.69
N LYS A 182 7.65 42.01 -40.69
CA LYS A 182 6.73 42.02 -39.53
C LYS A 182 6.19 40.62 -39.21
N THR A 183 5.87 39.80 -40.22
CA THR A 183 5.42 38.41 -40.03
C THR A 183 6.54 37.52 -39.53
N LYS A 184 7.78 37.68 -40.02
CA LYS A 184 8.96 36.99 -39.50
C LYS A 184 9.26 37.39 -38.05
N ARG A 185 9.17 38.69 -37.70
CA ARG A 185 9.28 39.17 -36.30
C ARG A 185 8.16 38.62 -35.41
N LYS A 186 6.91 38.56 -35.89
CA LYS A 186 5.79 37.93 -35.18
C LYS A 186 5.98 36.42 -35.00
N LYS A 187 6.46 35.71 -36.03
CA LYS A 187 6.81 34.27 -35.93
C LYS A 187 7.98 34.03 -34.99
N LYS A 188 9.02 34.87 -35.02
CA LYS A 188 10.18 34.79 -34.11
C LYS A 188 9.78 35.12 -32.67
N LYS A 189 8.88 36.10 -32.45
CA LYS A 189 8.28 36.37 -31.14
C LYS A 189 7.37 35.23 -30.66
N LYS A 190 6.52 34.65 -31.52
CA LYS A 190 5.70 33.46 -31.18
C LYS A 190 6.59 32.24 -30.86
N SER A 191 7.65 32.02 -31.64
CA SER A 191 8.61 30.93 -31.39
C SER A 191 9.43 31.16 -30.13
N LYS A 192 9.79 32.41 -29.81
CA LYS A 192 10.44 32.75 -28.55
C LYS A 192 9.49 32.56 -27.35
N ARG A 193 8.23 33.00 -27.48
CA ARG A 193 7.17 32.83 -26.46
C ARG A 193 6.85 31.34 -26.22
N TYR A 194 6.75 30.55 -27.29
CA TYR A 194 6.58 29.09 -27.21
C TYR A 194 7.79 28.38 -26.58
N ARG A 195 9.00 28.92 -26.75
CA ARG A 195 10.23 28.40 -26.13
C ARG A 195 10.38 28.83 -24.66
N GLU A 196 9.83 29.99 -24.30
CA GLU A 196 9.72 30.48 -22.91
C GLU A 196 8.59 29.76 -22.13
N GLU A 197 7.53 29.27 -22.79
CA GLU A 197 6.49 28.41 -22.19
C GLU A 197 6.96 26.98 -21.87
N LYS A 198 8.03 26.52 -22.52
CA LYS A 198 8.61 25.18 -22.35
C LYS A 198 9.81 25.15 -21.39
N THR A 199 9.73 25.89 -20.28
CA THR A 199 10.66 25.71 -19.16
C THR A 199 10.29 24.45 -18.39
N ASP A 200 11.11 23.42 -18.49
CA ASP A 200 10.91 22.20 -17.71
C ASP A 200 11.18 22.50 -16.22
N MET A 201 10.20 22.14 -15.38
CA MET A 201 10.25 22.30 -13.92
C MET A 201 11.06 21.18 -13.29
N LEU A 202 11.00 19.98 -13.89
CA LEU A 202 11.74 18.82 -13.47
C LEU A 202 13.05 18.66 -14.27
N ILE A 203 14.11 18.30 -13.57
CA ILE A 203 15.40 17.95 -14.17
C ILE A 203 15.36 16.45 -14.52
N GLU A 204 15.67 16.11 -15.78
CA GLU A 204 15.84 14.72 -16.20
C GLU A 204 16.96 14.06 -15.39
N CYS A 205 16.69 12.88 -14.83
CA CYS A 205 17.66 12.16 -14.03
C CYS A 205 17.48 10.64 -14.09
N ALA A 206 18.55 9.90 -13.78
CA ALA A 206 18.58 8.45 -13.88
C ALA A 206 17.53 7.78 -12.96
N GLY A 207 16.87 6.74 -13.49
CA GLY A 207 15.85 5.96 -12.81
C GLY A 207 14.48 6.66 -12.71
N TRP A 208 14.32 7.84 -13.29
CA TRP A 208 13.06 8.60 -13.34
C TRP A 208 12.64 8.88 -14.78
N VAL A 209 11.34 8.76 -15.05
CA VAL A 209 10.72 9.05 -16.33
C VAL A 209 9.73 10.19 -16.13
N ILE A 210 9.93 11.30 -16.85
CA ILE A 210 9.00 12.43 -16.90
C ILE A 210 7.88 12.09 -17.89
N GLU A 211 6.63 12.16 -17.46
CA GLU A 211 5.46 11.92 -18.29
C GLU A 211 5.33 13.01 -19.37
N THR A 212 4.86 12.60 -20.55
CA THR A 212 4.54 13.51 -21.65
C THR A 212 3.04 13.79 -21.70
N GLY A 213 2.68 14.99 -22.15
CA GLY A 213 1.29 15.36 -22.37
C GLY A 213 0.63 14.49 -23.44
N THR A 214 -0.65 14.17 -23.23
CA THR A 214 -1.48 13.35 -24.11
C THR A 214 -2.60 14.22 -24.69
N VAL A 215 -2.67 14.28 -26.02
CA VAL A 215 -3.72 15.04 -26.72
C VAL A 215 -5.08 14.39 -26.47
N GLY A 216 -6.05 15.16 -25.99
CA GLY A 216 -7.39 14.66 -25.69
C GLY A 216 -7.49 13.83 -24.41
N ALA A 217 -6.52 13.92 -23.50
CA ALA A 217 -6.59 13.26 -22.21
C ALA A 217 -7.82 13.69 -21.42
N ASP A 218 -8.61 12.71 -20.98
CA ASP A 218 -9.65 12.93 -20.00
C ASP A 218 -9.03 12.90 -18.60
N VAL A 219 -8.96 14.07 -17.98
CA VAL A 219 -8.37 14.28 -16.64
C VAL A 219 -9.21 13.65 -15.52
N THR A 220 -10.43 13.20 -15.84
CA THR A 220 -11.31 12.46 -14.93
C THR A 220 -11.22 10.94 -15.10
N GLU A 221 -10.51 10.48 -16.14
CA GLU A 221 -10.33 9.07 -16.43
C GLU A 221 -9.52 8.39 -15.32
N PHE A 222 -10.02 7.25 -14.86
CA PHE A 222 -9.48 6.58 -13.69
C PHE A 222 -9.52 5.07 -13.91
N ASP A 223 -8.39 4.40 -13.71
CA ASP A 223 -8.32 2.94 -13.85
C ASP A 223 -9.29 2.28 -12.85
N GLU A 224 -10.18 1.42 -13.36
CA GLU A 224 -11.20 0.76 -12.55
C GLU A 224 -10.58 0.05 -11.33
N ILE A 225 -11.19 0.28 -10.16
CA ILE A 225 -10.83 -0.44 -8.94
C ILE A 225 -11.46 -1.83 -9.05
N LYS A 226 -10.66 -2.85 -9.34
CA LYS A 226 -11.06 -4.22 -9.01
C LYS A 226 -11.13 -4.31 -7.49
N ASP A 227 -12.31 -4.61 -6.93
CA ASP A 227 -12.41 -4.86 -5.49
C ASP A 227 -11.57 -6.10 -5.16
N ILE A 228 -10.49 -5.86 -4.42
CA ILE A 228 -9.54 -6.90 -4.01
C ILE A 228 -9.94 -7.55 -2.68
N ARG A 229 -11.07 -7.15 -2.08
CA ARG A 229 -11.66 -7.77 -0.88
C ARG A 229 -12.54 -8.95 -1.26
N ILE A 230 -11.98 -9.88 -2.02
CA ILE A 230 -12.73 -11.01 -2.57
C ILE A 230 -13.27 -11.89 -1.45
N PHE A 231 -12.45 -12.18 -0.44
CA PHE A 231 -12.84 -13.00 0.71
C PHE A 231 -13.96 -12.32 1.50
N ARG A 232 -13.77 -11.05 1.90
CA ARG A 232 -14.81 -10.33 2.63
C ARG A 232 -16.12 -10.19 1.87
N SER A 233 -16.06 -9.87 0.58
CA SER A 233 -17.27 -9.63 -0.22
C SER A 233 -18.03 -10.91 -0.56
N LYS A 234 -17.38 -12.07 -0.58
CA LYS A 234 -17.97 -13.33 -1.06
C LYS A 234 -18.18 -14.38 0.03
N PHE A 235 -17.43 -14.34 1.13
CA PHE A 235 -17.42 -15.40 2.13
C PHE A 235 -17.89 -14.93 3.51
N ILE A 236 -17.55 -13.69 3.91
CA ILE A 236 -17.97 -13.17 5.23
C ILE A 236 -19.49 -12.99 5.27
N GLY A 237 -20.13 -13.53 6.30
CA GLY A 237 -21.58 -13.55 6.46
C GLY A 237 -22.30 -14.66 5.68
N HIS A 238 -21.57 -15.51 4.95
CA HIS A 238 -22.08 -16.68 4.26
C HIS A 238 -21.45 -17.96 4.82
N PRO A 239 -22.12 -19.12 4.81
CA PRO A 239 -21.47 -20.38 5.18
C PRO A 239 -20.37 -20.74 4.17
N TYR A 240 -19.18 -21.05 4.66
CA TYR A 240 -18.06 -21.51 3.84
C TYR A 240 -17.21 -22.53 4.59
N SER A 241 -16.51 -23.37 3.83
CA SER A 241 -15.47 -24.26 4.35
C SER A 241 -14.10 -23.70 3.99
N LEU A 242 -13.13 -23.86 4.88
CA LEU A 242 -11.76 -23.40 4.69
C LEU A 242 -10.79 -24.58 4.73
N PHE A 243 -9.85 -24.59 3.79
CA PHE A 243 -8.83 -25.63 3.69
C PHE A 243 -7.45 -25.00 3.56
N ALA A 244 -6.48 -25.54 4.26
CA ALA A 244 -5.06 -25.26 4.06
C ALA A 244 -4.41 -26.39 3.27
N ALA A 245 -3.42 -26.07 2.44
CA ALA A 245 -2.70 -27.05 1.63
C ALA A 245 -1.24 -26.63 1.45
N LYS A 246 -0.39 -27.61 1.14
CA LYS A 246 0.90 -27.36 0.48
C LYS A 246 0.70 -27.32 -1.02
N HIS A 247 1.55 -26.60 -1.72
CA HIS A 247 1.50 -26.44 -3.16
C HIS A 247 2.91 -26.30 -3.72
N GLU A 248 3.23 -27.07 -4.76
CA GLU A 248 4.58 -27.14 -5.35
C GLU A 248 5.15 -25.76 -5.73
N LYS A 249 4.34 -24.94 -6.42
CA LYS A 249 4.72 -23.57 -6.82
C LYS A 249 4.60 -22.52 -5.72
N PHE A 250 3.50 -22.53 -4.97
CA PHE A 250 3.14 -21.41 -4.09
C PHE A 250 3.59 -21.58 -2.64
N GLY A 251 4.09 -22.74 -2.24
CA GLY A 251 4.38 -23.05 -0.84
C GLY A 251 3.09 -23.41 -0.11
N HIS A 252 2.64 -22.56 0.80
CA HIS A 252 1.37 -22.76 1.50
C HIS A 252 0.23 -22.00 0.81
N VAL A 253 -0.96 -22.62 0.74
CA VAL A 253 -2.15 -22.02 0.12
C VAL A 253 -3.39 -22.25 0.98
N LEU A 254 -4.35 -21.34 0.89
CA LEU A 254 -5.69 -21.53 1.46
C LEU A 254 -6.74 -21.60 0.36
N PHE A 255 -7.74 -22.44 0.54
CA PHE A 255 -8.93 -22.53 -0.29
C PHE A 255 -10.17 -22.26 0.56
N ALA A 256 -10.86 -21.16 0.28
CA ALA A 256 -12.20 -20.91 0.83
C ALA A 256 -13.24 -21.36 -0.19
N ILE A 257 -14.22 -22.17 0.23
CA ILE A 257 -15.24 -22.75 -0.64
C ILE A 257 -16.62 -22.42 -0.08
N THR A 258 -17.48 -21.76 -0.86
CA THR A 258 -18.87 -21.50 -0.50
C THR A 258 -19.82 -21.98 -1.59
N LYS A 259 -21.04 -22.34 -1.21
CA LYS A 259 -22.09 -22.78 -2.13
C LYS A 259 -22.94 -21.58 -2.54
N LEU A 260 -23.06 -21.35 -3.84
CA LEU A 260 -23.99 -20.39 -4.41
C LEU A 260 -25.34 -21.05 -4.66
N GLN A 261 -26.41 -20.51 -4.08
CA GLN A 261 -27.76 -20.88 -4.46
C GLN A 261 -28.16 -20.11 -5.72
N THR A 262 -28.15 -20.77 -6.87
CA THR A 262 -28.67 -20.18 -8.13
C THR A 262 -30.00 -20.83 -8.50
N LYS A 263 -30.82 -20.12 -9.30
CA LYS A 263 -32.12 -20.64 -9.78
C LYS A 263 -31.87 -21.75 -10.81
N GLY A 264 -31.81 -23.00 -10.34
CA GLY A 264 -31.83 -24.20 -11.18
C GLY A 264 -30.57 -25.07 -11.08
N ASP A 265 -29.40 -24.47 -10.80
CA ASP A 265 -28.14 -25.21 -10.66
C ASP A 265 -27.42 -24.89 -9.34
N THR A 266 -26.75 -25.88 -8.77
CA THR A 266 -25.83 -25.64 -7.65
C THR A 266 -24.47 -25.26 -8.21
N GLU A 267 -23.97 -24.10 -7.79
CA GLU A 267 -22.62 -23.63 -8.09
C GLU A 267 -21.81 -23.47 -6.80
N TYR A 268 -20.50 -23.52 -6.93
CA TYR A 268 -19.55 -23.37 -5.83
C TYR A 268 -18.53 -22.31 -6.20
N LEU A 269 -18.26 -21.41 -5.27
CA LEU A 269 -17.26 -20.39 -5.41
C LEU A 269 -16.03 -20.80 -4.59
N ILE A 270 -14.90 -20.88 -5.26
CA ILE A 270 -13.61 -21.22 -4.65
C ILE A 270 -12.68 -20.03 -4.75
N LEU A 271 -12.20 -19.56 -3.61
CA LEU A 271 -11.13 -18.57 -3.52
C LEU A 271 -9.83 -19.27 -3.12
N ALA A 272 -8.87 -19.31 -4.04
CA ALA A 272 -7.51 -19.73 -3.77
C ALA A 272 -6.67 -18.51 -3.35
N ILE A 273 -6.17 -18.53 -2.13
CA ILE A 273 -5.33 -17.48 -1.54
C ILE A 273 -3.89 -17.98 -1.60
N THR A 274 -3.09 -17.37 -2.48
CA THR A 274 -1.67 -17.76 -2.70
C THR A 274 -0.74 -16.59 -2.42
N LYS A 275 0.55 -16.85 -2.25
CA LYS A 275 1.56 -15.78 -2.11
C LYS A 275 1.55 -14.79 -3.29
N ASP A 276 1.34 -15.28 -4.52
CA ASP A 276 1.42 -14.46 -5.73
C ASP A 276 0.12 -13.68 -6.05
N GLY A 277 -1.01 -14.04 -5.42
CA GLY A 277 -2.31 -13.52 -5.84
C GLY A 277 -3.48 -14.30 -5.29
N ASP A 278 -4.65 -13.66 -5.25
CA ASP A 278 -5.90 -14.35 -4.92
C ASP A 278 -6.63 -14.65 -6.23
N LYS A 279 -7.17 -15.87 -6.33
CA LYS A 279 -7.87 -16.34 -7.52
C LYS A 279 -9.25 -16.84 -7.15
N LEU A 280 -10.27 -16.24 -7.75
CA LEU A 280 -11.66 -16.64 -7.57
C LEU A 280 -12.11 -17.48 -8.76
N VAL A 281 -12.60 -18.68 -8.50
CA VAL A 281 -13.04 -19.66 -9.49
C VAL A 281 -14.48 -20.06 -9.19
N ASN A 282 -15.33 -20.11 -10.21
CA ASN A 282 -16.69 -20.63 -10.09
C ASN A 282 -16.73 -22.06 -10.67
N ILE A 283 -17.27 -23.01 -9.92
CA ILE A 283 -17.38 -24.41 -10.30
C ILE A 283 -18.84 -24.84 -10.25
N LYS A 284 -19.34 -25.39 -11.36
CA LYS A 284 -20.68 -25.98 -11.40
C LYS A 284 -20.67 -27.34 -10.73
N LYS A 285 -21.76 -27.72 -10.06
CA LYS A 285 -21.88 -29.04 -9.40
C LYS A 285 -21.56 -30.22 -10.32
N LYS A 286 -21.89 -30.13 -11.61
CA LYS A 286 -21.59 -31.17 -12.62
C LYS A 286 -20.09 -31.36 -12.88
N ASP A 287 -19.30 -30.32 -12.63
CA ASP A 287 -17.86 -30.31 -12.89
C ASP A 287 -17.05 -30.71 -11.66
N LEU A 288 -17.70 -30.77 -10.48
CA LEU A 288 -17.14 -31.38 -9.29
C LEU A 288 -17.20 -32.90 -9.40
N GLU A 289 -16.07 -33.56 -9.14
CA GLU A 289 -16.00 -35.02 -8.97
C GLU A 289 -16.60 -35.43 -7.62
N LEU A 290 -17.89 -35.17 -7.40
CA LEU A 290 -18.60 -35.52 -6.16
C LEU A 290 -19.08 -36.96 -6.23
N GLY A 291 -18.34 -37.87 -5.59
CA GLY A 291 -18.92 -39.13 -5.11
C GLY A 291 -20.03 -38.84 -4.10
N PHE A 292 -21.18 -39.49 -4.27
CA PHE A 292 -22.43 -39.42 -3.50
C PHE A 292 -22.50 -38.47 -2.29
N ILE A 293 -23.31 -37.44 -2.46
CA ILE A 293 -23.60 -36.34 -1.54
C ILE A 293 -24.64 -36.78 -0.52
N GLY A 294 -24.26 -36.85 0.75
CA GLY A 294 -25.20 -37.07 1.85
C GLY A 294 -24.69 -36.72 3.24
N SER A 295 -23.37 -36.69 3.47
CA SER A 295 -22.81 -36.39 4.79
C SER A 295 -21.35 -35.98 4.67
N LEU A 296 -21.02 -34.77 5.11
CA LEU A 296 -19.82 -34.35 5.86
C LEU A 296 -18.41 -34.91 5.54
N LEU A 297 -18.17 -35.55 4.39
CA LEU A 297 -16.83 -36.03 3.99
C LEU A 297 -16.60 -35.69 2.52
N PHE A 298 -16.17 -34.46 2.27
CA PHE A 298 -15.53 -34.15 0.99
C PHE A 298 -14.30 -35.05 0.84
N ASN A 299 -14.21 -35.85 -0.21
CA ASN A 299 -12.94 -36.49 -0.54
C ASN A 299 -11.96 -35.37 -0.94
N LYS A 300 -10.98 -35.10 -0.09
CA LYS A 300 -9.95 -34.07 -0.28
C LYS A 300 -9.28 -34.14 -1.66
N ALA A 301 -9.08 -35.35 -2.20
CA ALA A 301 -8.52 -35.56 -3.52
C ALA A 301 -9.45 -35.06 -4.65
N ASN A 302 -10.76 -35.18 -4.47
CA ASN A 302 -11.74 -34.73 -5.46
C ASN A 302 -11.87 -33.21 -5.48
N ILE A 303 -11.69 -32.54 -4.32
CA ILE A 303 -11.64 -31.07 -4.25
C ILE A 303 -10.46 -30.56 -5.09
N ILE A 304 -9.26 -31.09 -4.84
CA ILE A 304 -8.04 -30.68 -5.56
C ILE A 304 -8.23 -30.87 -7.06
N LYS A 305 -8.62 -32.07 -7.51
CA LYS A 305 -8.89 -32.33 -8.93
C LYS A 305 -9.91 -31.37 -9.55
N SER A 306 -10.97 -31.03 -8.81
CA SER A 306 -11.99 -30.08 -9.28
C SER A 306 -11.43 -28.67 -9.42
N ILE A 307 -10.58 -28.24 -8.49
CA ILE A 307 -9.87 -26.94 -8.55
C ILE A 307 -8.91 -26.92 -9.73
N GLU A 308 -8.09 -27.96 -9.89
CA GLU A 308 -7.12 -28.10 -10.98
C GLU A 308 -7.78 -28.09 -12.36
N LYS A 309 -8.92 -28.78 -12.48
CA LYS A 309 -9.70 -28.80 -13.72
C LYS A 309 -10.21 -27.42 -14.11
N CYS A 310 -10.55 -26.57 -13.12
CA CYS A 310 -11.11 -25.25 -13.38
C CYS A 310 -10.03 -24.17 -13.57
N ASP A 311 -8.92 -24.24 -12.83
CA ASP A 311 -7.73 -23.44 -13.07
C ASP A 311 -6.49 -24.33 -12.97
N PRO A 312 -5.93 -24.80 -14.11
CA PRO A 312 -4.74 -25.65 -14.13
C PRO A 312 -3.51 -25.05 -13.48
N THR A 313 -3.47 -23.73 -13.28
CA THR A 313 -2.34 -23.07 -12.60
C THR A 313 -2.33 -23.29 -11.08
N LEU A 314 -3.41 -23.84 -10.51
CA LEU A 314 -3.54 -24.24 -9.11
C LEU A 314 -3.22 -25.75 -8.92
N ALA A 315 -2.68 -26.41 -9.94
CA ALA A 315 -2.27 -27.80 -9.85
C ALA A 315 -1.01 -28.03 -9.03
N GLY A 316 -0.98 -29.17 -8.34
CA GLY A 316 0.10 -29.54 -7.43
C GLY A 316 -0.17 -29.18 -5.97
N ALA A 317 -1.44 -29.01 -5.59
CA ALA A 317 -1.84 -28.89 -4.18
C ALA A 317 -1.87 -30.28 -3.51
N THR A 318 -1.32 -30.40 -2.30
CA THR A 318 -1.26 -31.62 -1.49
C THR A 318 -1.55 -31.30 -0.02
N ASP A 319 -1.63 -32.33 0.83
CA ASP A 319 -1.82 -32.18 2.27
C ASP A 319 -3.02 -31.29 2.65
N LEU A 320 -4.17 -31.50 2.01
CA LEU A 320 -5.35 -30.69 2.29
C LEU A 320 -5.83 -30.91 3.73
N ILE A 321 -5.86 -29.87 4.54
CA ILE A 321 -6.31 -29.87 5.95
C ILE A 321 -7.54 -28.96 6.02
N GLU A 322 -8.68 -29.51 6.45
CA GLU A 322 -9.87 -28.72 6.73
C GLU A 322 -9.68 -28.00 8.07
N MET A 323 -10.11 -26.75 8.14
CA MET A 323 -9.92 -25.91 9.31
C MET A 323 -11.15 -25.06 9.61
N GLU A 324 -11.27 -24.63 10.87
CA GLU A 324 -12.37 -23.77 11.28
C GLU A 324 -12.11 -22.32 10.83
N PRO A 325 -13.12 -21.60 10.31
CA PRO A 325 -12.98 -20.20 9.91
C PRO A 325 -12.26 -19.29 10.91
N GLU A 326 -12.56 -19.44 12.20
CA GLU A 326 -11.99 -18.65 13.30
C GLU A 326 -10.45 -18.76 13.43
N GLU A 327 -9.85 -19.79 12.83
CA GLU A 327 -8.41 -20.06 12.92
C GLU A 327 -7.58 -19.20 11.96
N ALA A 328 -8.18 -18.72 10.86
CA ALA A 328 -7.47 -17.99 9.81
C ALA A 328 -8.19 -16.74 9.29
N GLU A 329 -9.47 -16.53 9.59
CA GLU A 329 -10.26 -15.42 9.07
C GLU A 329 -9.60 -14.04 9.34
N GLU A 330 -9.12 -13.80 10.58
CA GLU A 330 -8.43 -12.54 10.93
C GLU A 330 -7.17 -12.33 10.07
N GLU A 331 -6.40 -13.39 9.83
CA GLU A 331 -5.15 -13.34 9.07
C GLU A 331 -5.40 -13.14 7.56
N ILE A 332 -6.44 -13.78 7.00
CA ILE A 332 -6.88 -13.57 5.62
C ILE A 332 -7.33 -12.12 5.42
N ILE A 333 -8.11 -11.60 6.37
CA ILE A 333 -8.60 -10.22 6.40
C ILE A 333 -7.41 -9.24 6.48
N ASP A 334 -6.39 -9.54 7.28
CA ASP A 334 -5.16 -8.74 7.39
C ASP A 334 -4.37 -8.76 6.07
N MET A 335 -4.25 -9.90 5.39
CA MET A 335 -3.64 -9.96 4.05
C MET A 335 -4.41 -9.14 3.00
N GLU A 336 -5.75 -9.16 3.04
CA GLU A 336 -6.56 -8.30 2.17
C GLU A 336 -6.36 -6.83 2.49
N ASN A 337 -6.28 -6.45 3.78
CA ASN A 337 -6.04 -5.06 4.20
C ASN A 337 -4.72 -4.52 3.67
N GLU A 338 -3.65 -5.32 3.76
CA GLU A 338 -2.33 -4.90 3.29
C GLU A 338 -2.32 -4.66 1.77
N ARG A 339 -3.09 -5.45 1.02
CA ARG A 339 -3.34 -5.22 -0.40
C ARG A 339 -4.23 -4.00 -0.65
N ASN A 340 -5.19 -3.74 0.23
CA ASN A 340 -6.23 -2.76 -0.01
C ASN A 340 -5.85 -1.36 0.46
N LEU A 341 -5.44 -0.56 -0.52
CA LEU A 341 -5.26 0.87 -0.39
C LEU A 341 -6.61 1.57 -0.19
N HIS A 342 -7.02 1.70 1.08
CA HIS A 342 -8.23 2.44 1.45
C HIS A 342 -8.00 3.93 1.58
N ASP A 343 -6.84 4.35 2.08
CA ASP A 343 -6.55 5.76 2.28
C ASP A 343 -5.09 6.02 1.90
N PHE A 344 -4.82 7.26 1.52
CA PHE A 344 -3.60 7.68 0.88
C PHE A 344 -2.96 8.82 1.67
N LYS A 345 -1.63 8.87 1.62
CA LYS A 345 -0.85 9.97 2.17
C LYS A 345 0.03 10.56 1.08
N CYS A 346 0.16 11.88 1.07
CA CYS A 346 0.90 12.59 0.04
C CYS A 346 1.75 13.69 0.66
N GLY A 347 3.05 13.66 0.38
CA GLY A 347 3.97 14.70 0.80
C GLY A 347 3.78 15.95 -0.03
N VAL A 348 3.87 17.13 0.59
CA VAL A 348 3.76 18.43 -0.11
C VAL A 348 4.93 19.31 0.29
N ILE A 349 5.80 19.59 -0.67
CA ILE A 349 7.03 20.38 -0.49
C ILE A 349 7.00 21.68 -1.31
N LEU A 350 7.82 22.64 -0.89
CA LEU A 350 8.07 23.90 -1.59
C LEU A 350 9.52 23.89 -2.09
N VAL A 351 9.72 24.20 -3.37
CA VAL A 351 11.02 24.28 -4.04
C VAL A 351 11.12 25.64 -4.70
N GLY A 352 12.24 26.32 -4.49
CA GLY A 352 12.37 27.72 -4.86
C GLY A 352 13.77 28.26 -4.61
N LYS A 353 13.96 29.56 -4.79
CA LYS A 353 15.28 30.17 -4.58
C LYS A 353 15.66 30.08 -3.10
N GLY A 354 16.75 29.36 -2.82
CA GLY A 354 17.18 29.06 -1.44
C GLY A 354 16.50 27.83 -0.82
N TYR A 355 15.72 27.07 -1.60
CA TYR A 355 15.09 25.80 -1.22
C TYR A 355 15.43 24.71 -2.23
N GLU A 356 16.73 24.51 -2.48
CA GLU A 356 17.22 23.69 -3.60
C GLU A 356 17.80 22.35 -3.15
N SER A 357 18.32 22.27 -1.92
CA SER A 357 18.79 21.02 -1.32
C SER A 357 17.75 20.38 -0.41
N GLN A 358 17.89 19.08 -0.13
CA GLN A 358 17.07 18.40 0.90
C GLN A 358 17.07 19.15 2.23
N ARG A 359 18.25 19.61 2.66
CA ARG A 359 18.39 20.36 3.91
C ARG A 359 17.55 21.63 3.87
N ASP A 360 17.61 22.38 2.78
CA ASP A 360 16.88 23.64 2.65
C ASP A 360 15.37 23.41 2.63
N ILE A 361 14.90 22.43 1.83
CA ILE A 361 13.49 22.05 1.73
C ILE A 361 12.94 21.64 3.11
N LEU A 362 13.67 20.80 3.84
CA LEU A 362 13.25 20.35 5.16
C LEU A 362 13.24 21.48 6.20
N ASN A 363 14.05 22.53 6.00
CA ASN A 363 14.16 23.68 6.92
C ASN A 363 13.19 24.84 6.58
N ILE A 364 12.27 24.69 5.63
CA ILE A 364 11.31 25.74 5.26
C ILE A 364 10.41 26.11 6.43
N ARG A 365 10.33 27.41 6.74
CA ARG A 365 9.48 27.94 7.83
C ARG A 365 8.38 28.89 7.37
N LYS A 366 8.48 29.40 6.15
CA LYS A 366 7.57 30.42 5.62
C LYS A 366 6.99 29.92 4.31
N GLU A 367 5.70 30.17 4.15
CA GLU A 367 4.96 29.85 2.94
C GLU A 367 4.91 31.09 2.05
N THR A 368 5.05 30.90 0.75
CA THR A 368 4.76 31.97 -0.21
C THR A 368 3.25 32.12 -0.41
N TYR A 369 2.81 33.23 -1.01
CA TYR A 369 1.39 33.45 -1.27
C TYR A 369 0.82 32.33 -2.15
N ASP A 370 1.45 32.05 -3.29
CA ASP A 370 0.97 31.04 -4.23
C ASP A 370 1.03 29.62 -3.64
N PHE A 371 2.03 29.30 -2.81
CA PHE A 371 2.08 28.01 -2.12
C PHE A 371 0.90 27.84 -1.16
N ARG A 372 0.53 28.89 -0.42
CA ARG A 372 -0.68 28.89 0.42
C ARG A 372 -1.96 28.71 -0.38
N GLN A 373 -2.03 29.29 -1.58
CA GLN A 373 -3.16 29.13 -2.48
C GLN A 373 -3.26 27.67 -2.94
N LEU A 374 -2.17 27.04 -3.39
CA LEU A 374 -2.17 25.61 -3.70
C LEU A 374 -2.62 24.76 -2.51
N ILE A 375 -2.06 24.98 -1.31
CA ILE A 375 -2.41 24.21 -0.10
C ILE A 375 -3.93 24.28 0.20
N LYS A 376 -4.57 25.43 -0.05
CA LYS A 376 -6.02 25.57 0.13
C LYS A 376 -6.82 24.68 -0.84
N LEU A 377 -6.32 24.44 -2.05
CA LEU A 377 -6.97 23.60 -3.05
C LEU A 377 -6.90 22.11 -2.73
N LEU A 378 -5.88 21.66 -1.97
CA LEU A 378 -5.65 20.24 -1.69
C LEU A 378 -6.76 19.60 -0.83
N GLY A 379 -7.50 20.40 -0.05
CA GLY A 379 -8.63 19.90 0.73
C GLY A 379 -9.05 20.78 1.89
N THR A 380 -9.85 20.22 2.79
CA THR A 380 -10.33 20.90 3.99
C THR A 380 -9.23 20.98 5.04
N LYS A 381 -9.09 22.13 5.70
CA LYS A 381 -8.20 22.27 6.86
C LYS A 381 -8.81 21.53 8.05
N VAL A 382 -8.11 20.54 8.58
CA VAL A 382 -8.58 19.71 9.70
C VAL A 382 -7.66 19.88 10.89
N LYS A 383 -8.21 19.99 12.10
CA LYS A 383 -7.45 19.90 13.35
C LYS A 383 -7.03 18.44 13.56
N LEU A 384 -5.76 18.20 13.90
CA LEU A 384 -5.25 16.84 14.09
C LEU A 384 -5.72 16.22 15.41
N LYS A 385 -5.70 16.99 16.50
CA LYS A 385 -6.25 16.55 17.78
C LYS A 385 -7.71 16.11 17.65
N ASN A 386 -7.98 14.87 18.05
CA ASN A 386 -9.29 14.21 17.96
C ASN A 386 -9.83 13.99 16.54
N PHE A 387 -9.01 14.13 15.49
CA PHE A 387 -9.43 13.85 14.13
C PHE A 387 -9.87 12.38 14.00
N LYS A 388 -10.99 12.14 13.31
CA LYS A 388 -11.61 10.81 13.17
C LYS A 388 -11.46 10.19 11.79
N GLY A 389 -10.94 10.95 10.82
CA GLY A 389 -10.63 10.42 9.49
C GLY A 389 -9.28 9.72 9.44
N TYR A 390 -8.87 9.30 8.25
CA TYR A 390 -7.55 8.72 8.04
C TYR A 390 -6.43 9.71 8.38
N ARG A 391 -5.58 9.34 9.33
CA ARG A 391 -4.55 10.24 9.89
C ARG A 391 -3.23 10.26 9.13
N GLY A 392 -3.00 9.37 8.16
CA GLY A 392 -1.74 9.35 7.40
C GLY A 392 -0.47 9.02 8.20
N GLY A 393 -0.60 8.63 9.47
CA GLY A 393 0.53 8.47 10.40
C GLY A 393 0.78 9.69 11.29
N LEU A 394 0.04 10.79 11.11
CA LEU A 394 0.11 11.97 11.98
C LEU A 394 -0.48 11.71 13.36
N ASP A 395 0.12 12.30 14.38
CA ASP A 395 -0.38 12.31 15.75
C ASP A 395 -1.73 13.04 15.87
N THR A 396 -2.73 12.34 16.42
CA THR A 396 -4.09 12.84 16.67
C THR A 396 -4.41 13.02 18.15
N GLU A 397 -3.44 12.80 19.05
CA GLU A 397 -3.61 12.78 20.50
C GLU A 397 -2.91 13.97 21.17
N THR A 398 -1.64 14.22 20.82
CA THR A 398 -0.75 15.13 21.57
C THR A 398 -0.23 16.33 20.77
N ASP A 399 -0.70 16.54 19.54
CA ASP A 399 -0.23 17.59 18.61
C ASP A 399 1.28 17.46 18.25
N GLY A 400 1.87 16.27 18.41
CA GLY A 400 3.29 16.00 18.18
C GLY A 400 3.73 16.08 16.72
N ASP A 401 2.80 16.09 15.78
CA ASP A 401 3.01 16.27 14.34
C ASP A 401 2.44 17.58 13.80
N GLY A 402 2.19 18.54 14.69
CA GLY A 402 1.50 19.78 14.38
C GLY A 402 0.05 19.75 14.84
N THR A 403 -0.65 20.86 14.65
CA THR A 403 -2.02 21.05 15.17
C THR A 403 -3.11 20.89 14.10
N PHE A 404 -2.74 20.96 12.83
CA PHE A 404 -3.66 20.84 11.71
C PHE A 404 -2.96 20.34 10.44
N SER A 405 -3.75 19.76 9.54
CA SER A 405 -3.31 19.50 8.17
C SER A 405 -4.43 19.74 7.15
N ARG A 406 -4.22 19.36 5.89
CA ARG A 406 -5.25 19.28 4.85
C ARG A 406 -5.66 17.83 4.66
N TYR A 407 -6.97 17.63 4.50
CA TYR A 407 -7.56 16.32 4.25
C TYR A 407 -8.66 16.46 3.19
N THR A 408 -8.74 15.49 2.30
CA THR A 408 -9.84 15.39 1.33
C THR A 408 -10.29 13.95 1.19
N THR A 409 -11.42 13.74 0.52
CA THR A 409 -11.90 12.42 0.14
C THR A 409 -12.05 12.33 -1.37
N TYR A 410 -11.77 11.15 -1.92
CA TYR A 410 -11.93 10.85 -3.34
C TYR A 410 -12.45 9.43 -3.49
N ARG A 411 -13.65 9.25 -4.06
CA ARG A 411 -14.31 7.94 -4.22
C ARG A 411 -14.32 7.10 -2.92
N ASN A 412 -14.63 7.75 -1.80
CA ASN A 412 -14.63 7.19 -0.44
C ASN A 412 -13.25 6.83 0.15
N TYR A 413 -12.17 7.20 -0.53
CA TYR A 413 -10.80 7.11 0.01
C TYR A 413 -10.39 8.44 0.63
N GLY A 414 -9.84 8.42 1.83
CA GLY A 414 -9.22 9.58 2.47
C GLY A 414 -7.85 9.86 1.87
N ILE A 415 -7.51 11.15 1.73
CA ILE A 415 -6.16 11.60 1.35
C ILE A 415 -5.70 12.58 2.43
N MET A 416 -4.70 12.18 3.21
CA MET A 416 -4.01 13.04 4.18
C MET A 416 -2.77 13.66 3.54
N TYR A 417 -2.61 14.97 3.65
CA TYR A 417 -1.43 15.65 3.12
C TYR A 417 -0.39 15.89 4.22
N HIS A 418 0.86 15.55 3.95
CA HIS A 418 2.01 15.87 4.80
C HIS A 418 2.65 17.16 4.27
N ILE A 419 2.12 18.30 4.72
CA ILE A 419 2.56 19.62 4.27
C ILE A 419 3.78 20.04 5.06
N ILE A 420 4.90 20.29 4.36
CA ILE A 420 6.20 20.59 4.97
C ILE A 420 6.15 21.70 6.03
N THR A 421 5.33 22.73 5.82
CA THR A 421 5.18 23.88 6.74
C THR A 421 4.21 23.63 7.88
N TYR A 422 3.38 22.58 7.83
CA TYR A 422 2.45 22.22 8.89
C TYR A 422 3.05 21.18 9.85
N LEU A 423 4.09 20.47 9.40
CA LEU A 423 4.88 19.57 10.24
C LEU A 423 5.83 20.34 11.17
N PRO A 424 6.13 19.80 12.37
CA PRO A 424 6.94 20.47 13.37
C PRO A 424 8.32 20.83 12.83
N TYR A 425 8.80 22.01 13.20
CA TYR A 425 10.16 22.47 12.92
C TYR A 425 10.96 22.47 14.21
N ASP A 426 12.13 21.82 14.22
CA ASP A 426 13.06 21.90 15.34
C ASP A 426 14.36 22.57 14.92
N LYS A 427 14.65 23.75 15.47
CA LYS A 427 15.88 24.50 15.16
C LYS A 427 17.17 23.76 15.55
N ASN A 428 17.10 22.82 16.49
CA ASN A 428 18.24 22.06 16.98
C ASN A 428 18.45 20.76 16.19
N ASP A 429 17.43 20.31 15.45
CA ASP A 429 17.51 19.12 14.61
C ASP A 429 17.94 19.50 13.19
N LYS A 430 19.21 19.25 12.86
CA LYS A 430 19.75 19.52 11.53
C LYS A 430 19.13 18.64 10.45
N GLU A 431 18.65 17.45 10.80
CA GLU A 431 18.06 16.48 9.88
C GLU A 431 16.55 16.64 9.74
N GLN A 432 15.92 17.43 10.62
CA GLN A 432 14.47 17.64 10.66
C GLN A 432 13.72 16.31 10.63
N VAL A 433 14.12 15.36 11.48
CA VAL A 433 13.57 14.01 11.58
C VAL A 433 12.04 14.00 11.67
N PRO A 434 11.37 14.89 12.43
CA PRO A 434 9.90 14.93 12.45
C PRO A 434 9.26 15.22 11.09
N ARG A 435 9.93 15.96 10.21
CA ARG A 435 9.44 16.25 8.85
C ARG A 435 9.81 15.13 7.89
N LYS A 436 11.07 14.69 7.98
CA LYS A 436 11.64 13.65 7.13
C LYS A 436 10.95 12.30 7.33
N ARG A 437 10.56 11.95 8.57
CA ARG A 437 9.85 10.68 8.86
C ARG A 437 8.47 10.58 8.20
N HIS A 438 7.82 11.70 7.90
CA HIS A 438 6.51 11.72 7.24
C HIS A 438 6.68 11.82 5.74
N ILE A 439 7.27 12.93 5.27
CA ILE A 439 7.43 13.19 3.83
C ILE A 439 8.33 12.14 3.19
N GLY A 440 9.43 11.77 3.85
CA GLY A 440 10.32 10.72 3.38
C GLY A 440 9.70 9.33 3.36
N ASN A 441 8.53 9.13 3.98
CA ASN A 441 7.77 7.88 3.91
C ASN A 441 6.49 8.00 3.06
N ASP A 442 6.38 9.03 2.22
CA ASP A 442 5.29 9.16 1.27
C ASP A 442 5.69 8.57 -0.08
N ILE A 443 4.75 7.88 -0.74
CA ILE A 443 5.00 7.30 -2.07
C ILE A 443 4.93 8.37 -3.16
N VAL A 444 3.98 9.29 -3.00
CA VAL A 444 3.69 10.39 -3.91
C VAL A 444 4.05 11.70 -3.26
N ILE A 445 4.84 12.52 -3.95
CA ILE A 445 5.22 13.86 -3.52
C ILE A 445 4.65 14.89 -4.49
N ILE A 446 3.95 15.88 -3.98
CA ILE A 446 3.66 17.13 -4.69
C ILE A 446 4.79 18.12 -4.39
N ALA A 447 5.48 18.57 -5.43
CA ALA A 447 6.46 19.63 -5.33
C ALA A 447 5.90 20.92 -5.94
N PHE A 448 5.63 21.92 -5.11
CA PHE A 448 5.35 23.26 -5.57
C PHE A 448 6.66 23.92 -6.01
N ILE A 449 6.76 24.29 -7.28
CA ILE A 449 7.96 24.86 -7.88
C ILE A 449 7.74 26.36 -8.07
N GLU A 450 8.51 27.18 -7.38
CA GLU A 450 8.50 28.62 -7.59
C GLU A 450 8.93 29.00 -9.01
N LYS A 451 8.58 30.23 -9.41
CA LYS A 451 9.02 30.76 -10.70
C LYS A 451 10.56 30.70 -10.80
N ASP A 452 11.04 30.31 -11.98
CA ASP A 452 12.47 30.17 -12.31
C ASP A 452 13.24 29.08 -11.53
N ALA A 453 12.57 28.32 -10.66
CA ALA A 453 13.16 27.15 -10.00
C ALA A 453 13.02 25.88 -10.85
N LYS A 454 13.92 24.93 -10.60
CA LYS A 454 13.87 23.57 -11.12
C LYS A 454 14.12 22.58 -10.00
N TYR A 455 13.62 21.36 -10.15
CA TYR A 455 13.74 20.34 -9.12
C TYR A 455 14.24 19.02 -9.71
N ASP A 456 15.28 18.46 -9.08
CA ASP A 456 15.72 17.10 -9.34
C ASP A 456 14.90 16.15 -8.45
N PRO A 457 14.17 15.17 -9.02
CA PRO A 457 13.46 14.15 -8.24
C PRO A 457 14.31 13.41 -7.20
N ARG A 458 15.64 13.42 -7.34
CA ARG A 458 16.60 12.80 -6.40
C ARG A 458 17.00 13.72 -5.24
N THR A 459 16.64 15.00 -5.25
CA THR A 459 17.03 15.97 -4.23
C THR A 459 16.59 15.50 -2.83
N LEU A 460 15.33 15.09 -2.67
CA LEU A 460 14.84 14.52 -1.42
C LEU A 460 15.07 13.01 -1.40
N ILE A 461 16.10 12.58 -0.68
CA ILE A 461 16.58 11.20 -0.64
C ILE A 461 15.59 10.35 0.17
N SER A 462 14.85 9.50 -0.54
CA SER A 462 14.04 8.44 0.07
C SER A 462 13.85 7.28 -0.89
N HIS A 463 13.86 6.06 -0.34
CA HIS A 463 13.45 4.85 -1.05
C HIS A 463 11.94 4.74 -1.26
N GLN A 464 11.14 5.52 -0.54
CA GLN A 464 9.68 5.49 -0.65
C GLN A 464 9.15 6.42 -1.73
N HIS A 465 9.89 7.46 -2.15
CA HIS A 465 9.44 8.32 -3.26
C HIS A 465 9.47 7.57 -4.59
N HIS A 466 8.29 7.38 -5.19
CA HIS A 466 8.16 6.70 -6.49
C HIS A 466 7.51 7.58 -7.55
N VAL A 467 6.67 8.53 -7.14
CA VAL A 467 6.00 9.47 -8.05
C VAL A 467 6.12 10.89 -7.50
N LEU A 468 6.40 11.81 -8.39
CA LEU A 468 6.55 13.22 -8.12
C LEU A 468 5.63 14.01 -9.05
N ILE A 469 4.81 14.88 -8.48
CA ILE A 469 3.91 15.79 -9.20
C ILE A 469 4.42 17.21 -8.96
N ALA A 470 5.13 17.77 -9.93
CA ALA A 470 5.59 19.16 -9.90
C ALA A 470 4.47 20.10 -10.37
N ILE A 471 4.23 21.16 -9.61
CA ILE A 471 3.18 22.15 -9.88
C ILE A 471 3.80 23.54 -9.78
N GLN A 472 3.61 24.35 -10.81
CA GLN A 472 4.01 25.77 -10.81
C GLN A 472 2.80 26.65 -11.14
N PRO A 473 2.52 27.68 -10.32
CA PRO A 473 1.48 28.66 -10.62
C PRO A 473 1.92 29.53 -11.81
N GLN A 474 0.95 29.85 -12.65
CA GLN A 474 1.08 30.75 -13.78
C GLN A 474 0.01 31.82 -13.68
N HIS A 475 0.46 33.07 -13.71
CA HIS A 475 -0.39 34.26 -13.73
C HIS A 475 -0.28 34.87 -15.13
N PRO A 476 -1.21 34.58 -16.06
CA PRO A 476 -1.13 35.05 -17.43
C PRO A 476 -1.10 36.57 -17.50
N GLU A 477 -0.19 37.14 -18.29
CA GLU A 477 -0.03 38.60 -18.41
C GLU A 477 -1.32 39.33 -18.82
N ASN A 478 -2.20 38.65 -19.56
CA ASN A 478 -3.45 39.23 -20.07
C ASN A 478 -4.63 39.08 -19.10
N GLU A 479 -4.52 38.19 -18.10
CA GLU A 479 -5.57 37.85 -17.14
C GLU A 479 -4.92 37.62 -15.76
N PRO A 480 -4.37 38.67 -15.12
CA PRO A 480 -3.58 38.53 -13.90
C PRO A 480 -4.40 38.04 -12.70
N ASP A 481 -5.72 38.18 -12.74
CA ASP A 481 -6.64 37.67 -11.70
C ASP A 481 -6.91 36.17 -11.86
N VAL A 482 -6.47 35.54 -12.95
CA VAL A 482 -6.66 34.11 -13.21
C VAL A 482 -5.37 33.37 -12.92
N THR A 483 -5.39 32.51 -11.90
CA THR A 483 -4.28 31.57 -11.66
C THR A 483 -4.52 30.27 -12.43
N THR A 484 -3.54 29.88 -13.24
CA THR A 484 -3.47 28.56 -13.86
C THR A 484 -2.26 27.80 -13.31
N TYR A 485 -2.25 26.48 -13.45
CA TYR A 485 -1.18 25.64 -12.89
C TYR A 485 -0.58 24.78 -13.97
N LYS A 486 0.72 24.95 -14.21
CA LYS A 486 1.50 24.05 -15.03
C LYS A 486 1.88 22.83 -14.20
N VAL A 487 1.69 21.63 -14.74
CA VAL A 487 1.97 20.37 -14.06
C VAL A 487 2.99 19.54 -14.86
N GLN A 488 3.92 18.90 -14.17
CA GLN A 488 4.76 17.83 -14.71
C GLN A 488 4.73 16.66 -13.72
N VAL A 489 4.73 15.45 -14.24
CA VAL A 489 4.75 14.23 -13.42
C VAL A 489 6.00 13.45 -13.77
N ALA A 490 6.72 12.98 -12.75
CA ALA A 490 7.80 12.02 -12.91
C ALA A 490 7.52 10.78 -12.07
N ARG A 491 7.90 9.61 -12.58
CA ARG A 491 7.80 8.33 -11.87
C ARG A 491 9.08 7.54 -11.99
N LYS A 492 9.30 6.61 -11.07
CA LYS A 492 10.34 5.59 -11.24
C LYS A 492 10.08 4.76 -12.50
N GLU A 493 11.16 4.37 -13.19
CA GLU A 493 11.07 3.67 -14.48
C GLU A 493 10.29 2.34 -14.43
N TYR A 494 10.41 1.61 -13.32
CA TYR A 494 9.74 0.34 -13.06
C TYR A 494 8.29 0.48 -12.58
N VAL A 495 7.82 1.70 -12.31
CA VAL A 495 6.40 1.98 -12.04
C VAL A 495 5.73 2.13 -13.40
N SER A 496 4.71 1.31 -13.68
CA SER A 496 3.97 1.38 -14.95
C SER A 496 3.31 2.75 -15.14
N ASN A 497 3.01 3.13 -16.37
CA ASN A 497 2.21 4.33 -16.63
C ASN A 497 0.77 4.14 -16.11
N PHE A 498 0.11 5.20 -15.67
CA PHE A 498 -1.23 5.14 -15.06
C PHE A 498 -2.05 6.40 -15.33
N LYS A 499 -3.38 6.22 -15.37
CA LYS A 499 -4.35 7.31 -15.56
C LYS A 499 -4.58 8.12 -14.28
N PRO A 500 -5.13 9.35 -14.37
CA PRO A 500 -5.34 10.13 -15.59
C PRO A 500 -4.00 10.54 -16.23
N TYR A 501 -3.98 10.63 -17.56
CA TYR A 501 -2.81 11.14 -18.29
C TYR A 501 -2.76 12.67 -18.22
N LEU A 502 -1.56 13.25 -18.33
CA LEU A 502 -1.41 14.69 -18.45
C LEU A 502 -2.04 15.17 -19.76
N PRO A 503 -2.77 16.30 -19.79
CA PRO A 503 -3.19 16.93 -21.03
C PRO A 503 -1.99 17.57 -21.75
N ASP A 504 -2.14 17.87 -23.04
CA ASP A 504 -1.18 18.67 -23.81
C ASP A 504 -1.86 19.96 -24.34
N PRO A 505 -1.51 21.15 -23.83
CA PRO A 505 -0.48 21.42 -22.82
C PRO A 505 -0.92 21.00 -21.39
N PRO A 506 0.02 20.68 -20.48
CA PRO A 506 -0.28 20.22 -19.12
C PRO A 506 -0.58 21.40 -18.18
N ILE A 507 -1.60 22.19 -18.51
CA ILE A 507 -2.02 23.39 -17.78
C ILE A 507 -3.46 23.20 -17.29
N PHE A 508 -3.70 23.51 -16.02
CA PHE A 508 -4.97 23.27 -15.33
C PHE A 508 -5.50 24.55 -14.68
N LYS A 509 -6.82 24.70 -14.63
CA LYS A 509 -7.48 25.64 -13.69
C LYS A 509 -7.58 25.00 -12.31
N GLU A 510 -7.89 25.81 -11.28
CA GLU A 510 -7.97 25.36 -9.87
C GLU A 510 -8.82 24.09 -9.67
N HIS A 511 -10.06 24.09 -10.16
CA HIS A 511 -10.97 22.95 -9.98
C HIS A 511 -10.48 21.70 -10.72
N GLU A 512 -10.01 21.87 -11.97
CA GLU A 512 -9.49 20.77 -12.80
C GLU A 512 -8.23 20.16 -12.16
N LEU A 513 -7.34 21.00 -11.63
CA LEU A 513 -6.16 20.56 -10.91
C LEU A 513 -6.54 19.73 -9.68
N MET A 514 -7.50 20.19 -8.88
CA MET A 514 -7.92 19.48 -7.66
C MET A 514 -8.42 18.07 -7.98
N GLU A 515 -9.30 17.92 -8.98
CA GLU A 515 -9.83 16.61 -9.38
C GLU A 515 -8.74 15.72 -9.98
N PHE A 516 -7.87 16.29 -10.83
CA PHE A 516 -6.72 15.60 -11.38
C PHE A 516 -5.78 15.08 -10.28
N LEU A 517 -5.43 15.91 -9.28
CA LEU A 517 -4.51 15.52 -8.20
C LEU A 517 -5.08 14.37 -7.36
N LYS A 518 -6.35 14.43 -6.99
CA LYS A 518 -7.01 13.34 -6.23
C LYS A 518 -6.92 12.02 -6.99
N ALA A 519 -7.27 12.02 -8.27
CA ALA A 519 -7.23 10.83 -9.12
C ALA A 519 -5.78 10.35 -9.36
N LYS A 520 -4.84 11.27 -9.61
CA LYS A 520 -3.45 10.98 -9.93
C LYS A 520 -2.68 10.43 -8.74
N ILE A 521 -2.88 10.97 -7.52
CA ILE A 521 -2.25 10.46 -6.28
C ILE A 521 -2.67 9.00 -6.03
N VAL A 522 -3.97 8.72 -6.07
CA VAL A 522 -4.51 7.38 -5.83
C VAL A 522 -3.96 6.38 -6.85
N SER A 523 -3.95 6.77 -8.13
CA SER A 523 -3.48 5.91 -9.21
C SER A 523 -1.97 5.70 -9.17
N ALA A 524 -1.21 6.73 -8.81
CA ALA A 524 0.25 6.68 -8.64
C ALA A 524 0.66 5.68 -7.56
N GLU A 525 0.03 5.74 -6.39
CA GLU A 525 0.36 4.83 -5.30
C GLU A 525 0.00 3.39 -5.65
N ARG A 526 -1.14 3.18 -6.32
CA ARG A 526 -1.55 1.84 -6.82
C ARG A 526 -0.59 1.29 -7.87
N ALA A 527 -0.21 2.10 -8.85
CA ALA A 527 0.76 1.71 -9.86
C ALA A 527 2.11 1.35 -9.21
N THR A 528 2.50 2.10 -8.17
CA THR A 528 3.70 1.82 -7.39
C THR A 528 3.60 0.49 -6.65
N LYS A 529 2.51 0.23 -5.92
CA LYS A 529 2.31 -1.06 -5.22
C LYS A 529 2.18 -2.25 -6.17
N ASN A 530 1.76 -2.01 -7.42
CA ASN A 530 1.71 -3.02 -8.49
C ASN A 530 3.03 -3.20 -9.25
N SER A 531 4.07 -2.43 -8.93
CA SER A 531 5.41 -2.63 -9.50
C SER A 531 6.08 -3.91 -8.98
N GLY A 532 7.07 -4.42 -9.71
CA GLY A 532 7.73 -5.70 -9.40
C GLY A 532 8.32 -5.76 -7.98
N VAL A 533 8.89 -4.65 -7.49
CA VAL A 533 9.51 -4.57 -6.16
C VAL A 533 8.47 -4.75 -5.04
N TYR A 534 7.34 -4.04 -5.12
CA TYR A 534 6.28 -4.15 -4.12
C TYR A 534 5.51 -5.48 -4.23
N LYS A 535 5.30 -5.98 -5.46
CA LYS A 535 4.70 -7.31 -5.66
C LYS A 535 5.51 -8.41 -4.99
N ARG A 536 6.84 -8.36 -5.08
CA ARG A 536 7.72 -9.32 -4.40
C ARG A 536 7.57 -9.26 -2.88
N ARG A 537 7.66 -8.06 -2.29
CA ARG A 537 7.48 -7.88 -0.83
C ARG A 537 6.12 -8.36 -0.35
N MET A 538 5.05 -8.03 -1.09
CA MET A 538 3.71 -8.51 -0.80
C MET A 538 3.62 -10.04 -0.88
N SER A 539 4.28 -10.65 -1.88
CA SER A 539 4.35 -12.11 -1.99
C SER A 539 5.06 -12.75 -0.80
N GLU A 540 6.19 -12.19 -0.36
CA GLU A 540 6.93 -12.67 0.81
C GLU A 540 6.09 -12.52 2.09
N PHE A 541 5.46 -11.36 2.29
CA PHE A 541 4.52 -11.13 3.40
C PHE A 541 3.40 -12.17 3.44
N LYS A 542 2.76 -12.44 2.30
CA LYS A 542 1.69 -13.45 2.21
C LYS A 542 2.20 -14.86 2.43
N ALA A 543 3.38 -15.21 1.90
CA ALA A 543 3.98 -16.52 2.11
C ALA A 543 4.16 -16.81 3.60
N ASP A 544 4.70 -15.84 4.36
CA ASP A 544 4.90 -15.98 5.80
C ASP A 544 3.58 -16.15 6.58
N HIS A 545 2.52 -15.43 6.18
CA HIS A 545 1.21 -15.52 6.85
C HIS A 545 0.54 -16.87 6.54
N LEU A 546 0.59 -17.31 5.28
CA LEU A 546 0.05 -18.61 4.87
C LEU A 546 0.79 -19.78 5.53
N GLU A 547 2.12 -19.68 5.67
CA GLU A 547 2.94 -20.64 6.40
C GLU A 547 2.56 -20.67 7.89
N GLY A 548 2.48 -19.50 8.54
CA GLY A 548 2.10 -19.44 9.95
C GLY A 548 0.73 -20.02 10.25
N ILE A 549 -0.25 -19.81 9.36
CA ILE A 549 -1.58 -20.45 9.47
C ILE A 549 -1.46 -21.97 9.33
N TYR A 550 -0.71 -22.45 8.33
CA TYR A 550 -0.57 -23.89 8.08
C TYR A 550 0.16 -24.60 9.23
N GLU A 551 1.23 -24.01 9.77
CA GLU A 551 2.00 -24.58 10.89
C GLU A 551 1.19 -24.68 12.18
N ASP A 552 0.29 -23.73 12.43
CA ASP A 552 -0.59 -23.76 13.62
C ASP A 552 -1.61 -24.92 13.60
N LEU A 553 -1.80 -25.56 12.43
CA LEU A 553 -2.70 -26.71 12.24
C LEU A 553 -2.03 -28.08 12.43
N LEU A 554 -0.69 -28.13 12.45
CA LEU A 554 0.09 -29.34 12.72
C LEU A 554 0.24 -29.57 14.22
#